data_AF-A0A4R2NT38-F1
#
_entry.id   AF-A0A4R2NT38-F1
#
_cell.length_a   1.000
_cell.length_b   1.000
_cell.length_c   1.000
_cell.angle_alpha   90.00
_cell.angle_beta   90.00
_cell.angle_gamma   90.00
#
_symmetry.space_group_name_H-M   'P 1'
#
loop_
_entity.id
_entity.type
_entity.pdbx_description
1 polymer ?
#
loop_
_entity_poly.entity_id
_entity_poly.type
_entity_poly.pdbx_seq_one_letter_code
_entity_poly.pdbx_strand_id
1 'polypeptide(L)'
;MQKDNYLDLFDKEQKAVDHCLWLNFKYRIAGIRFGVINGPDNNFAVCEEATAQEMEMNFLDILPKNHSQLSYRQLDVIRQDKEPLPFWESIIGMISGIDGEILRFILEQKIPIDKIIRHELALRGFDKNHRWCGFDRSREIWLE
;
A
#
# COMPACT_ATOMS: atom_id res chain seq x y z
N MET A 1 -17.76 8.05 -25.25
CA MET A 1 -18.32 7.87 -23.90
C MET A 1 -17.58 6.73 -23.24
N GLN A 2 -16.44 7.01 -22.62
CA GLN A 2 -15.75 6.04 -21.78
C GLN A 2 -16.47 6.00 -20.45
N LYS A 3 -16.82 4.80 -19.98
CA LYS A 3 -17.45 4.60 -18.66
C LYS A 3 -16.44 5.02 -17.60
N ASP A 4 -16.63 6.19 -17.01
CA ASP A 4 -16.04 6.58 -15.74
C ASP A 4 -16.62 5.65 -14.67
N ASN A 5 -16.05 4.45 -14.53
CA ASN A 5 -16.35 3.60 -13.40
C ASN A 5 -15.64 4.22 -12.20
N TYR A 6 -16.39 4.98 -11.38
CA TYR A 6 -15.96 5.52 -10.09
C TYR A 6 -15.61 4.43 -9.05
N LEU A 7 -15.66 3.16 -9.45
CA LEU A 7 -15.52 1.98 -8.62
C LEU A 7 -14.43 1.08 -9.20
N ASP A 8 -13.37 0.85 -8.43
CA ASP A 8 -12.38 -0.18 -8.75
C ASP A 8 -12.90 -1.54 -8.24
N LEU A 9 -13.18 -2.47 -9.17
CA LEU A 9 -13.76 -3.77 -8.85
C LEU A 9 -12.69 -4.86 -8.66
N PHE A 10 -12.89 -5.72 -7.67
CA PHE A 10 -11.97 -6.80 -7.30
C PHE A 10 -12.72 -8.07 -6.90
N ASP A 11 -12.32 -9.21 -7.45
CA ASP A 11 -12.91 -10.51 -7.08
C ASP A 11 -12.44 -11.02 -5.71
N LYS A 12 -11.28 -10.55 -5.23
CA LYS A 12 -10.66 -10.99 -3.98
C LYS A 12 -10.67 -9.87 -2.95
N GLU A 13 -11.20 -10.15 -1.77
CA GLU A 13 -11.23 -9.23 -0.63
C GLU A 13 -9.84 -8.66 -0.32
N GLN A 14 -8.83 -9.52 -0.22
CA GLN A 14 -7.47 -9.09 0.10
C GLN A 14 -6.95 -8.03 -0.87
N LYS A 15 -7.23 -8.17 -2.17
CA LYS A 15 -6.77 -7.22 -3.19
C LYS A 15 -7.50 -5.88 -3.07
N ALA A 16 -8.80 -5.90 -2.80
CA ALA A 16 -9.58 -4.69 -2.54
C ALA A 16 -9.07 -3.96 -1.29
N VAL A 17 -8.80 -4.70 -0.21
CA VAL A 17 -8.24 -4.16 1.05
C VAL A 17 -6.86 -3.54 0.81
N ASP A 18 -5.96 -4.26 0.15
CA ASP A 18 -4.60 -3.80 -0.15
C ASP A 18 -4.63 -2.52 -1.01
N HIS A 19 -5.50 -2.48 -2.04
CA HIS A 19 -5.68 -1.30 -2.88
C HIS A 19 -6.26 -0.12 -2.11
N CYS A 20 -7.26 -0.36 -1.26
CA CYS A 20 -7.88 0.66 -0.42
C CYS A 20 -6.87 1.28 0.56
N LEU A 21 -6.04 0.47 1.22
CA LEU A 21 -4.96 0.95 2.09
C LEU A 21 -3.95 1.80 1.32
N TRP A 22 -3.58 1.39 0.11
CA TRP A 22 -2.69 2.16 -0.75
C TRP A 22 -3.29 3.50 -1.17
N LEU A 23 -4.56 3.54 -1.59
CA LEU A 23 -5.23 4.79 -1.94
C LEU A 23 -5.34 5.74 -0.74
N ASN A 24 -5.72 5.23 0.43
CA ASN A 24 -5.74 6.01 1.66
C ASN A 24 -4.36 6.57 2.03
N PHE A 25 -3.28 5.81 1.82
CA PHE A 25 -1.93 6.34 1.97
C PHE A 25 -1.61 7.40 0.90
N LYS A 26 -1.85 7.12 -0.38
CA LYS A 26 -1.52 8.00 -1.51
C LYS A 26 -2.22 9.36 -1.44
N TYR A 27 -3.50 9.36 -1.10
CA TYR A 27 -4.33 10.57 -1.05
C TYR A 27 -4.48 11.18 0.36
N ARG A 28 -3.72 10.69 1.35
CA ARG A 28 -3.73 11.20 2.74
C ARG A 28 -3.56 12.71 2.86
N ILE A 29 -2.78 13.34 1.97
CA ILE A 29 -2.51 14.79 1.98
C ILE A 29 -3.72 15.57 1.48
N ALA A 30 -4.46 15.01 0.53
CA ALA A 30 -5.70 15.59 -0.01
C ALA A 30 -6.89 15.38 0.94
N GLY A 31 -6.76 14.55 1.97
CA GLY A 31 -7.84 14.23 2.90
C GLY A 31 -8.94 13.36 2.29
N ILE A 32 -8.69 12.76 1.12
CA ILE A 32 -9.65 11.88 0.45
C ILE A 32 -9.58 10.51 1.11
N ARG A 33 -10.73 10.02 1.56
CA ARG A 33 -10.88 8.72 2.19
C ARG A 33 -11.50 7.74 1.22
N PHE A 34 -10.90 6.55 1.16
CA PHE A 34 -11.37 5.41 0.40
C PHE A 34 -11.83 4.31 1.35
N GLY A 35 -12.78 3.50 0.89
CA GLY A 35 -13.26 2.32 1.60
C GLY A 35 -13.65 1.21 0.63
N VAL A 36 -13.96 0.05 1.20
CA VAL A 36 -14.43 -1.12 0.45
C VAL A 36 -15.94 -1.26 0.67
N ILE A 37 -16.69 -1.47 -0.40
CA ILE A 37 -18.13 -1.77 -0.39
C ILE A 37 -18.38 -3.10 -1.10
N ASN A 38 -19.58 -3.67 -0.91
CA ASN A 38 -20.04 -4.80 -1.72
C ASN A 38 -20.22 -4.34 -3.17
N GLY A 39 -19.57 -5.01 -4.10
CA GLY A 39 -19.77 -4.79 -5.53
C GLY A 39 -21.01 -5.52 -6.06
N PRO A 40 -21.42 -5.24 -7.31
CA PRO A 40 -22.68 -5.70 -7.88
C PRO A 40 -22.75 -7.22 -8.08
N ASP A 41 -21.61 -7.88 -8.32
CA ASP A 41 -21.53 -9.30 -8.70
C ASP A 41 -20.95 -10.17 -7.58
N ASN A 42 -21.35 -9.89 -6.33
CA ASN A 42 -20.80 -10.55 -5.13
C ASN A 42 -19.26 -10.47 -5.05
N ASN A 43 -18.72 -9.37 -5.58
CA ASN A 43 -17.31 -9.00 -5.55
C ASN A 43 -17.12 -7.78 -4.63
N PHE A 44 -15.93 -7.21 -4.61
CA PHE A 44 -15.59 -6.06 -3.80
C PHE A 44 -15.36 -4.84 -4.69
N ALA A 45 -15.78 -3.67 -4.23
CA ALA A 45 -15.49 -2.41 -4.90
C ALA A 45 -14.77 -1.46 -3.96
N VAL A 46 -13.74 -0.78 -4.45
CA VAL A 46 -13.05 0.30 -3.74
C VAL A 46 -13.49 1.64 -4.33
N CYS A 47 -13.91 2.55 -3.46
CA CYS A 47 -14.39 3.87 -3.87
C CYS A 47 -14.13 4.95 -2.82
N GLU A 48 -14.29 6.20 -3.24
CA GLU A 48 -14.23 7.37 -2.36
C GLU A 48 -15.44 7.44 -1.43
N GLU A 49 -15.26 8.03 -0.25
CA GLU A 49 -16.34 8.24 0.73
C GLU A 49 -17.49 9.07 0.17
N ALA A 50 -17.20 10.07 -0.68
CA ALA A 50 -18.23 10.85 -1.37
C ALA A 50 -19.10 9.97 -2.29
N THR A 51 -18.48 9.09 -3.09
CA THR A 51 -19.19 8.16 -3.97
C THR A 51 -20.03 7.16 -3.18
N ALA A 52 -19.50 6.63 -2.07
CA ALA A 52 -20.25 5.72 -1.20
C ALA A 52 -21.50 6.40 -0.59
N GLN A 53 -21.37 7.67 -0.18
CA GLN A 53 -22.49 8.45 0.33
C GLN A 53 -23.55 8.72 -0.75
N GLU A 54 -23.14 9.08 -1.97
CA GLU A 54 -24.05 9.26 -3.11
C GLU A 54 -24.80 7.97 -3.47
N MET A 55 -24.16 6.81 -3.28
CA MET A 55 -24.77 5.49 -3.49
C MET A 55 -25.56 4.98 -2.27
N GLU A 56 -25.62 5.73 -1.17
CA GLU A 56 -26.23 5.32 0.10
C GLU A 56 -25.65 4.00 0.65
N MET A 57 -24.35 3.75 0.43
CA MET A 57 -23.64 2.55 0.85
C MET A 57 -22.67 2.85 2.00
N ASN A 58 -22.56 1.90 2.93
CA ASN A 58 -21.58 1.95 4.01
C ASN A 58 -20.34 1.14 3.64
N PHE A 59 -19.17 1.62 4.10
CA PHE A 59 -17.94 0.84 4.03
C PHE A 59 -18.02 -0.40 4.90
N LEU A 60 -17.43 -1.48 4.40
CA LEU A 60 -17.23 -2.73 5.14
C LEU A 60 -16.15 -2.52 6.22
N ASP A 61 -16.37 -3.06 7.41
CA ASP A 61 -15.40 -3.03 8.52
C ASP A 61 -14.38 -4.17 8.41
N ILE A 62 -13.61 -4.14 7.32
CA ILE A 62 -12.64 -5.20 6.96
C ILE A 62 -11.21 -4.67 6.81
N LEU A 63 -10.99 -3.35 6.92
CA LEU A 63 -9.67 -2.75 6.75
C LEU A 63 -8.80 -3.01 7.99
N PRO A 64 -7.64 -3.67 7.85
CA PRO A 64 -6.72 -3.83 8.96
C PRO A 64 -6.00 -2.50 9.23
N LYS A 65 -5.44 -2.36 10.43
CA LYS A 65 -4.65 -1.18 10.80
C LYS A 65 -3.41 -0.99 9.91
N ASN A 66 -2.76 -2.09 9.51
CA ASN A 66 -1.58 -2.13 8.64
C ASN A 66 -1.26 -3.59 8.24
N HIS A 67 -0.21 -3.78 7.43
CA HIS A 67 0.26 -5.11 6.99
C HIS A 67 1.19 -5.82 7.99
N SER A 68 1.26 -5.43 9.26
CA SER A 68 2.17 -6.09 10.23
C SER A 68 1.82 -7.56 10.50
N GLN A 69 0.59 -7.98 10.19
CA GLN A 69 0.10 -9.35 10.36
C GLN A 69 -0.01 -10.11 9.02
N LEU A 70 0.69 -9.66 7.98
CA LEU A 70 0.64 -10.30 6.66
C LEU A 70 1.23 -11.73 6.74
N SER A 71 0.39 -12.73 6.47
CA SER A 71 0.77 -14.15 6.53
C SER A 71 1.44 -14.63 5.23
N TYR A 72 2.18 -15.74 5.30
CA TYR A 72 2.77 -16.37 4.11
C TYR A 72 1.71 -16.79 3.08
N ARG A 73 0.54 -17.27 3.53
CA ARG A 73 -0.57 -17.60 2.62
C ARG A 73 -1.07 -16.36 1.87
N GLN A 74 -1.17 -15.22 2.54
CA GLN A 74 -1.53 -13.95 1.90
C GLN A 74 -0.45 -13.48 0.92
N LEU A 75 0.83 -13.67 1.25
CA LEU A 75 1.94 -13.40 0.33
C LEU A 75 1.87 -14.30 -0.92
N ASP A 76 1.52 -15.58 -0.78
CA ASP A 76 1.32 -16.47 -1.92
C ASP A 76 0.21 -15.96 -2.86
N VAL A 77 -0.91 -15.48 -2.29
CA VAL A 77 -2.00 -14.88 -3.08
C VAL A 77 -1.52 -13.66 -3.84
N ILE A 78 -0.74 -12.77 -3.21
CA ILE A 78 -0.20 -11.58 -3.87
C ILE A 78 0.76 -11.97 -5.00
N ARG A 79 1.67 -12.93 -4.76
CA ARG A 79 2.68 -13.36 -5.74
C ARG A 79 2.10 -14.11 -6.94
N GLN A 80 0.97 -14.79 -6.76
CA GLN A 80 0.30 -15.54 -7.82
C GLN A 80 -0.74 -14.70 -8.58
N ASP A 81 -0.95 -13.45 -8.18
CA ASP A 81 -1.83 -12.55 -8.91
C ASP A 81 -1.27 -12.28 -10.31
N LYS A 82 -2.12 -12.46 -11.33
CA LYS A 82 -1.75 -12.22 -12.73
C LYS A 82 -1.64 -10.73 -13.05
N GLU A 83 -2.32 -9.90 -12.28
CA GLU A 83 -2.37 -8.44 -12.42
C GLU A 83 -2.11 -7.80 -11.05
N PRO A 84 -0.87 -7.89 -10.52
CA PRO A 84 -0.56 -7.42 -9.18
C PRO A 84 -0.81 -5.91 -9.04
N LEU A 85 -1.15 -5.47 -7.83
CA LEU A 85 -1.22 -4.03 -7.54
C LEU A 85 0.18 -3.40 -7.73
N PRO A 86 0.30 -2.23 -8.38
CA PRO A 86 1.62 -1.69 -8.78
C PRO A 86 2.62 -1.52 -7.63
N PHE A 87 2.14 -1.18 -6.43
CA PHE A 87 3.01 -1.05 -5.26
C PHE A 87 3.53 -2.41 -4.77
N TRP A 88 2.71 -3.47 -4.83
CA TRP A 88 3.15 -4.82 -4.50
C TRP A 88 4.14 -5.36 -5.52
N GLU A 89 3.88 -5.12 -6.81
CA GLU A 89 4.81 -5.47 -7.88
C GLU A 89 6.18 -4.81 -7.65
N SER A 90 6.19 -3.52 -7.28
CA SER A 90 7.43 -2.79 -6.99
C SER A 90 8.18 -3.35 -5.78
N ILE A 91 7.47 -3.63 -4.68
CA ILE A 91 8.08 -4.19 -3.44
C ILE A 91 8.64 -5.59 -3.71
N ILE A 92 7.84 -6.46 -4.33
CA ILE A 92 8.22 -7.85 -4.60
C ILE A 92 9.33 -7.91 -5.65
N GLY A 93 9.28 -7.06 -6.67
CA GLY A 93 10.32 -6.94 -7.69
C GLY A 93 11.66 -6.54 -7.09
N MET A 94 11.68 -5.54 -6.20
CA MET A 94 12.88 -5.13 -5.48
C MET A 94 13.51 -6.29 -4.70
N ILE A 95 12.72 -7.05 -3.94
CA ILE A 95 13.23 -8.18 -3.14
C ILE A 95 13.64 -9.36 -4.03
N SER A 96 12.88 -9.65 -5.09
CA SER A 96 13.14 -10.79 -5.98
C SER A 96 14.39 -10.62 -6.84
N GLY A 97 14.84 -9.38 -7.04
CA GLY A 97 16.10 -9.09 -7.74
C GLY A 97 17.36 -9.23 -6.89
N ILE A 98 17.23 -9.42 -5.57
CA ILE A 98 18.37 -9.57 -4.65
C ILE A 98 18.84 -11.03 -4.64
N ASP A 99 20.16 -11.23 -4.64
CA ASP A 99 20.75 -12.56 -4.53
C ASP A 99 20.34 -13.29 -3.24
N GLY A 100 20.11 -14.61 -3.36
CA GLY A 100 19.62 -15.42 -2.25
C GLY A 100 20.60 -15.59 -1.08
N GLU A 101 21.91 -15.48 -1.29
CA GLU A 101 22.90 -15.42 -0.19
C GLU A 101 22.79 -14.08 0.54
N ILE A 102 22.57 -12.97 -0.17
CA ILE A 102 22.37 -11.65 0.45
C ILE A 102 21.10 -11.64 1.29
N LEU A 103 20.00 -12.21 0.79
CA LEU A 103 18.75 -12.33 1.57
C LEU A 103 18.95 -13.17 2.85
N ARG A 104 19.69 -14.28 2.77
CA ARG A 104 20.05 -15.07 3.96
C ARG A 104 20.92 -14.29 4.93
N PHE A 105 21.89 -13.54 4.42
CA PHE A 105 22.76 -12.70 5.23
C PHE A 105 21.99 -11.60 5.97
N ILE A 106 21.02 -10.95 5.29
CA ILE A 106 20.11 -9.97 5.92
C ILE A 106 19.39 -10.58 7.12
N LEU A 107 18.84 -11.79 6.96
CA LEU A 107 18.12 -12.49 8.02
C LEU A 107 19.05 -12.91 9.16
N GLU A 108 20.17 -13.56 8.84
CA GLU A 108 21.13 -14.08 9.81
C GLU A 108 21.71 -12.96 10.69
N GLN A 109 22.10 -11.84 10.08
CA GLN A 109 22.68 -10.71 10.79
C GLN A 109 21.62 -9.76 11.38
N LYS A 110 20.33 -10.06 11.22
CA LYS A 110 19.21 -9.21 11.67
C LYS A 110 19.38 -7.76 11.21
N ILE A 111 19.76 -7.58 9.94
CA ILE A 111 20.03 -6.25 9.38
C ILE A 111 18.74 -5.41 9.47
N PRO A 112 18.77 -4.21 10.09
CA PRO A 112 17.58 -3.39 10.29
C PRO A 112 17.17 -2.68 8.99
N ILE A 113 16.41 -3.37 8.15
CA ILE A 113 15.95 -2.85 6.84
C ILE A 113 15.15 -1.56 7.00
N ASP A 114 14.38 -1.41 8.09
CA ASP A 114 13.64 -0.19 8.41
C ASP A 114 14.56 1.02 8.61
N LYS A 115 15.72 0.83 9.26
CA LYS A 115 16.73 1.89 9.42
C LYS A 115 17.37 2.25 8.09
N ILE A 116 17.62 1.28 7.22
CA ILE A 116 18.13 1.53 5.86
C ILE A 116 17.11 2.34 5.07
N ILE A 117 15.83 1.98 5.10
CA ILE A 117 14.74 2.73 4.44
C ILE A 117 14.69 4.17 4.97
N ARG A 118 14.73 4.36 6.29
CA ARG A 118 14.75 5.70 6.92
C ARG A 118 15.95 6.53 6.48
N HIS A 119 17.13 5.91 6.40
CA HIS A 119 18.33 6.58 5.95
C HIS A 119 18.22 7.02 4.48
N GLU A 120 17.72 6.15 3.61
CA GLU A 120 17.44 6.48 2.20
C GLU A 120 16.41 7.63 2.08
N LEU A 121 15.36 7.65 2.91
CA LEU A 121 14.40 8.74 2.94
C LEU A 121 15.03 10.07 3.37
N ALA A 122 15.90 10.05 4.38
CA ALA A 122 16.64 11.23 4.84
C ALA A 122 17.56 11.81 3.76
N LEU A 123 18.23 10.95 2.97
CA LEU A 123 19.10 11.36 1.87
C LEU A 123 18.32 11.97 0.69
N ARG A 124 17.02 11.71 0.60
CA ARG A 124 16.18 12.25 -0.48
C ARG A 124 15.65 13.66 -0.19
N GLY A 125 15.73 14.18 1.04
CA GLY A 125 15.38 15.58 1.35
C GLY A 125 13.89 15.90 1.44
N PHE A 126 13.01 14.88 1.51
CA PHE A 126 11.56 15.04 1.62
C PHE A 126 11.06 14.76 3.04
N ASP A 127 9.92 15.34 3.40
CA ASP A 127 9.20 15.06 4.65
C ASP A 127 8.25 13.85 4.54
N LYS A 128 7.51 13.55 5.63
CA LYS A 128 6.50 12.46 5.69
C LYS A 128 5.35 12.60 4.68
N ASN A 129 5.17 13.78 4.10
CA ASN A 129 4.16 14.12 3.10
C ASN A 129 4.77 14.25 1.70
N HIS A 130 6.00 13.76 1.51
CA HIS A 130 6.71 13.83 0.24
C HIS A 130 6.88 15.27 -0.29
N ARG A 131 6.97 16.25 0.62
CA ARG A 131 7.27 17.64 0.30
C ARG A 131 8.75 17.90 0.51
N TRP A 132 9.39 18.55 -0.45
CA TRP A 132 10.80 18.91 -0.33
C TRP A 132 11.00 19.85 0.86
N CYS A 133 11.92 19.48 1.76
CA CYS A 133 12.21 20.24 2.99
C CYS A 133 13.71 20.47 3.22
N GLY A 134 14.57 20.00 2.31
CA GLY A 134 16.03 20.04 2.46
C GLY A 134 16.57 18.88 3.30
N PHE A 135 17.87 18.64 3.20
CA PHE A 135 18.51 17.47 3.80
C PHE A 135 18.53 17.50 5.34
N ASP A 136 18.80 18.65 5.95
CA ASP A 136 18.88 18.77 7.42
C ASP A 136 17.53 18.46 8.07
N ARG A 137 16.46 19.09 7.58
CA ARG A 137 15.11 18.84 8.08
C ARG A 137 14.63 17.42 7.79
N SER A 138 14.97 16.86 6.63
CA SER A 138 14.64 15.48 6.30
C SER A 138 15.31 14.49 7.25
N ARG A 139 16.58 14.72 7.62
CA ARG A 139 17.29 13.91 8.62
C ARG A 139 16.62 13.94 9.98
N GLU A 140 16.21 15.12 10.45
CA GLU A 140 15.46 15.25 11.70
C GLU A 140 14.17 14.40 11.67
N ILE A 141 13.44 14.41 10.55
CA ILE A 141 12.16 13.67 10.45
C ILE A 141 12.36 12.15 10.45
N TRP A 142 13.40 11.65 9.78
CA TRP A 142 13.51 10.22 9.49
C TRP A 142 14.47 9.45 10.41
N LEU A 143 15.48 10.13 10.97
CA LEU A 143 16.54 9.52 11.80
C LEU A 143 16.29 9.63 13.31
N GLU A 144 15.12 10.13 13.73
CA GLU A 144 14.61 10.04 15.11
C GLU A 144 14.54 8.60 15.64
#